data_AF-A0A316M9W1-F1
#
_entry.id   AF-A0A316M9W1-F1
#
_cell.length_a   1.000
_cell.length_b   1.000
_cell.length_c   1.000
_cell.angle_alpha   90.00
_cell.angle_beta   90.00
_cell.angle_gamma   90.00
#
_symmetry.space_group_name_H-M   'P 1'
#
loop_
_entity.id
_entity.type
_entity.pdbx_description
1 polymer ?
#
loop_
_entity_poly.entity_id
_entity_poly.type
_entity_poly.pdbx_seq_one_letter_code
_entity_poly.pdbx_strand_id
1 'polypeptide(L)'
;MLSISELSKDRQLLSGFSLYLRPAINRLKYKMILRNPLLDSIKENYPEVFGAMWIASSVFEKHFGMRISEEEIGYIVLHICAGIERSK
;
A
#
# COMPACT_ATOMS: atom_id res chain seq x y z
N MET A 1 6.71 -8.48 16.14
CA MET A 1 6.97 -7.18 15.51
C MET A 1 7.16 -7.44 14.02
N LEU A 2 6.29 -6.87 13.16
CA LEU A 2 6.34 -7.06 11.71
C LEU A 2 7.62 -6.39 11.16
N SER A 3 8.60 -7.16 10.66
CA SER A 3 9.86 -6.60 10.15
C SER A 3 9.74 -6.22 8.67
N ILE A 4 9.57 -4.92 8.40
CA ILE A 4 9.50 -4.35 7.04
C ILE A 4 10.85 -4.41 6.30
N SER A 5 11.96 -4.58 7.05
CA SER A 5 13.33 -4.49 6.51
C SER A 5 13.67 -5.55 5.45
N GLU A 6 13.04 -6.73 5.51
CA GLU A 6 13.32 -7.84 4.58
C GLU A 6 12.44 -7.82 3.31
N LEU A 7 11.45 -6.92 3.23
CA LEU A 7 10.51 -6.86 2.10
C LEU A 7 11.16 -6.52 0.77
N SER A 8 12.30 -5.84 0.79
CA SER A 8 13.08 -5.50 -0.40
C SER A 8 13.64 -6.73 -1.13
N LYS A 9 13.74 -7.89 -0.47
CA LYS A 9 14.21 -9.15 -1.07
C LYS A 9 13.08 -10.06 -1.52
N ASP A 10 11.83 -9.77 -1.14
CA ASP A 10 10.67 -10.57 -1.52
C ASP A 10 10.30 -10.31 -2.98
N ARG A 11 10.79 -11.18 -3.89
CA ARG A 11 10.50 -11.09 -5.32
C ARG A 11 9.01 -11.20 -5.64
N GLN A 12 8.24 -11.94 -4.84
CA GLN A 12 6.80 -12.09 -5.06
C GLN A 12 6.07 -10.79 -4.72
N LEU A 13 6.45 -10.15 -3.62
CA LEU A 13 5.97 -8.81 -3.28
C LEU A 13 6.33 -7.81 -4.38
N LEU A 14 7.61 -7.73 -4.76
CA LEU A 14 8.07 -6.79 -5.78
C LEU A 14 7.34 -6.98 -7.11
N SER A 15 7.19 -8.22 -7.57
CA SER A 15 6.48 -8.53 -8.81
C SER A 15 4.99 -8.17 -8.72
N GLY A 16 4.31 -8.64 -7.66
CA GLY A 16 2.88 -8.42 -7.48
C GLY A 16 2.53 -6.95 -7.29
N PHE A 17 3.33 -6.24 -6.51
CA PHE A 17 3.15 -4.81 -6.28
C PHE A 17 3.43 -3.98 -7.53
N SER A 18 4.47 -4.32 -8.30
CA SER A 18 4.77 -3.65 -9.58
C SER A 18 3.62 -3.79 -10.59
N LEU A 19 3.00 -4.97 -10.64
CA LEU A 19 1.81 -5.21 -11.48
C LEU A 19 0.61 -4.37 -11.03
N TYR A 20 0.41 -4.21 -9.71
CA TYR A 20 -0.64 -3.36 -9.15
C TYR A 20 -0.39 -1.85 -9.38
N LEU A 21 0.87 -1.40 -9.33
CA LEU A 21 1.20 0.02 -9.42
C LEU A 21 0.76 0.67 -10.73
N ARG A 22 0.88 -0.02 -11.87
CA ARG A 22 0.52 0.58 -13.17
C ARG A 22 -0.94 1.02 -13.25
N PRO A 23 -1.95 0.16 -12.97
CA PRO A 23 -3.34 0.60 -12.93
C PRO A 23 -3.62 1.54 -11.74
N ALA A 24 -2.94 1.41 -10.60
CA ALA A 24 -3.11 2.33 -9.47
C ALA A 24 -2.69 3.77 -9.82
N ILE A 25 -1.52 3.95 -10.45
CA ILE A 25 -1.05 5.26 -10.92
C ILE A 25 -2.03 5.89 -11.91
N ASN A 26 -2.62 5.10 -12.82
CA ASN A 26 -3.65 5.60 -13.72
C ASN A 26 -4.87 6.12 -12.95
N ARG A 27 -5.34 5.38 -11.93
CA ARG A 27 -6.46 5.83 -11.09
C ARG A 27 -6.12 7.13 -10.36
N LEU A 28 -4.92 7.25 -9.80
CA LEU A 28 -4.45 8.48 -9.14
C LEU A 28 -4.42 9.67 -10.12
N LYS A 29 -3.84 9.47 -11.32
CA LYS A 29 -3.74 10.50 -12.37
C LYS A 29 -5.12 11.03 -12.78
N TYR A 30 -6.10 10.15 -12.91
CA TYR A 30 -7.47 10.50 -13.31
C TYR A 30 -8.41 10.74 -12.11
N LYS A 31 -7.88 10.79 -10.89
CA LYS A 31 -8.64 10.99 -9.64
C LYS A 31 -9.80 10.01 -9.46
N MET A 32 -9.63 8.79 -9.95
CA MET A 32 -10.60 7.71 -9.79
C MET A 32 -10.44 7.09 -8.40
N ILE A 33 -11.54 6.95 -7.68
CA ILE A 33 -11.57 6.26 -6.38
C ILE A 33 -12.12 4.86 -6.59
N LEU A 34 -11.29 3.85 -6.34
CA LEU A 34 -11.72 2.47 -6.24
C LEU A 34 -12.00 2.17 -4.77
N ARG A 35 -13.26 1.93 -4.40
CA ARG A 35 -13.62 1.56 -3.03
C ARG A 35 -12.92 0.26 -2.63
N ASN A 36 -12.36 0.22 -1.44
CA ASN A 36 -11.80 -0.97 -0.82
C ASN A 36 -12.80 -1.48 0.23
N PRO A 37 -13.53 -2.57 -0.06
CA PRO A 37 -14.53 -3.10 0.88
C PRO A 37 -13.92 -3.61 2.20
N LEU A 38 -12.60 -3.75 2.26
CA LEU A 38 -11.87 -4.22 3.43
C LEU A 38 -11.22 -3.07 4.22
N LEU A 39 -11.42 -1.81 3.84
CA LEU A 39 -10.68 -0.67 4.41
C LEU A 39 -10.77 -0.62 5.93
N ASP A 40 -11.97 -0.73 6.49
CA ASP A 40 -12.18 -0.66 7.94
C ASP A 40 -11.48 -1.83 8.64
N SER A 41 -11.64 -3.05 8.13
CA SER A 41 -10.95 -4.23 8.65
C SER A 41 -9.42 -4.13 8.54
N ILE A 42 -8.89 -3.48 7.50
CA ILE A 42 -7.45 -3.25 7.35
C ILE A 42 -6.97 -2.27 8.42
N LYS A 43 -7.70 -1.17 8.66
CA LYS A 43 -7.35 -0.16 9.68
C LYS A 43 -7.43 -0.75 11.09
N GLU A 44 -8.37 -1.67 11.33
CA GLU A 44 -8.51 -2.37 12.61
C GLU A 44 -7.40 -3.42 12.84
N ASN A 45 -7.10 -4.26 11.84
CA ASN A 45 -6.18 -5.38 12.00
C ASN A 45 -4.71 -5.02 11.77
N TYR A 46 -4.43 -3.99 10.98
CA TYR A 46 -3.07 -3.56 10.62
C TYR A 46 -2.84 -2.05 10.82
N PRO A 47 -3.20 -1.46 11.98
CA PRO A 47 -3.14 -0.02 12.20
C PRO A 47 -1.71 0.55 12.06
N GLU A 48 -0.70 -0.20 12.49
CA GLU A 48 0.71 0.21 12.40
C GLU A 48 1.19 0.31 10.95
N VAL A 49 0.88 -0.71 10.13
CA VAL A 49 1.27 -0.75 8.71
C VAL A 49 0.47 0.31 7.93
N PHE A 50 -0.81 0.47 8.22
CA PHE A 50 -1.64 1.52 7.62
C PHE A 50 -1.10 2.91 7.95
N GLY A 51 -0.77 3.18 9.22
CA GLY A 51 -0.17 4.43 9.65
C GLY A 51 1.16 4.72 8.95
N ALA A 52 2.04 3.72 8.83
CA ALA A 52 3.29 3.86 8.11
C ALA A 52 3.08 4.20 6.62
N MET A 53 2.12 3.52 5.96
CA MET A 53 1.79 3.79 4.56
C MET A 53 1.10 5.15 4.36
N TRP A 54 0.31 5.61 5.34
CA TRP A 54 -0.27 6.95 5.34
C TRP A 54 0.78 8.06 5.45
N ILE A 55 1.80 7.85 6.28
CA ILE A 55 2.93 8.79 6.34
C ILE A 55 3.72 8.76 5.02
N ALA A 56 3.99 7.58 4.48
CA ALA A 56 4.67 7.42 3.19
C ALA A 56 3.89 8.07 2.03
N SER A 57 2.56 8.01 2.04
CA SER A 57 1.73 8.64 1.01
C SER A 57 1.86 10.16 1.01
N SER A 58 2.08 10.78 2.17
CA SER A 58 2.31 12.22 2.28
C SER A 58 3.64 12.62 1.61
N VAL A 59 4.66 11.77 1.72
CA VAL A 59 5.94 11.97 1.00
C VAL A 59 5.75 11.81 -0.50
N PHE A 60 4.96 10.82 -0.93
CA PHE A 60 4.62 10.62 -2.33
C PHE A 60 3.87 11.84 -2.90
N GLU A 61 2.86 12.34 -2.19
CA GLU A 61 2.09 13.52 -2.59
C GLU A 61 3.00 14.74 -2.76
N LYS A 62 3.94 14.96 -1.83
CA LYS A 62 4.92 16.05 -1.92
C LYS A 62 5.81 15.97 -3.17
N HIS A 63 6.21 14.77 -3.60
CA HIS A 63 7.13 14.59 -4.74
C HIS A 63 6.40 14.56 -6.08
N PHE A 64 5.20 14.01 -6.13
CA PHE A 64 4.49 13.73 -7.39
C PHE A 64 3.25 14.59 -7.60
N GLY A 65 2.82 15.37 -6.61
CA GLY A 65 1.58 16.18 -6.68
C GLY A 65 0.31 15.33 -6.80
N MET A 66 0.39 14.04 -6.46
CA MET A 66 -0.71 13.09 -6.56
C MET A 66 -1.05 12.57 -5.18
N ARG A 67 -2.28 12.83 -4.74
CA ARG A 67 -2.78 12.34 -3.45
C ARG A 67 -3.21 10.88 -3.57
N ILE A 68 -2.66 10.03 -2.71
CA ILE A 68 -3.11 8.63 -2.58
C ILE A 68 -4.30 8.61 -1.61
N SER A 69 -5.41 7.99 -2.02
CA SER A 69 -6.59 7.83 -1.16
C SER A 69 -6.37 6.78 -0.07
N GLU A 70 -7.16 6.84 1.00
CA GLU A 70 -7.18 5.79 2.03
C GLU A 70 -7.47 4.40 1.43
N GLU A 71 -8.33 4.36 0.41
CA GLU A 71 -8.70 3.12 -0.28
C GLU A 71 -7.49 2.45 -0.94
N GLU A 72 -6.65 3.23 -1.64
CA GLU A 72 -5.43 2.70 -2.25
C GLU A 72 -4.36 2.36 -1.21
N ILE A 73 -4.27 3.14 -0.12
CA ILE A 73 -3.42 2.79 1.00
C ILE A 73 -3.84 1.44 1.58
N GLY A 74 -5.14 1.16 1.69
CA GLY A 74 -5.65 -0.15 2.07
C GLY A 74 -5.14 -1.27 1.17
N TYR A 75 -5.20 -1.11 -0.16
CA TYR A 75 -4.66 -2.10 -1.09
C TYR A 75 -3.14 -2.27 -0.97
N ILE A 76 -2.39 -1.17 -0.80
CA ILE A 76 -0.94 -1.21 -0.55
C ILE A 76 -0.63 -2.00 0.73
N VAL A 77 -1.36 -1.74 1.82
CA VAL A 77 -1.18 -2.44 3.10
C VAL A 77 -1.37 -3.95 2.93
N LEU A 78 -2.36 -4.41 2.15
CA LEU A 78 -2.54 -5.84 1.89
C LEU A 78 -1.33 -6.49 1.20
N HIS A 79 -0.74 -5.80 0.21
CA HIS A 79 0.50 -6.29 -0.42
C HIS A 79 1.65 -6.39 0.58
N ILE A 80 1.84 -5.35 1.41
CA ILE A 80 2.89 -5.31 2.43
C ILE A 80 2.69 -6.42 3.46
N CYS A 81 1.49 -6.57 4.02
CA CYS A 81 1.18 -7.62 4.99
C CYS A 81 1.42 -9.01 4.40
N ALA A 82 1.02 -9.27 3.15
CA ALA A 82 1.30 -10.54 2.49
C ALA A 82 2.80 -10.84 2.36
N GLY A 83 3.63 -9.82 2.12
CA GLY A 83 5.09 -9.97 2.11
C GLY A 83 5.68 -10.23 3.49
N ILE A 84 5.16 -9.56 4.52
CA ILE A 84 5.63 -9.77 5.89
C ILE A 84 5.28 -11.18 6.37
N GLU A 85 4.07 -11.67 6.09
CA GLU A 85 3.65 -13.03 6.45
C GLU A 85 4.53 -14.11 5.80
N ARG A 86 4.99 -13.90 4.56
CA ARG A 86 5.93 -14.82 3.90
C ARG A 86 7.35 -14.77 4.46
N SER A 87 7.71 -13.67 5.12
CA SER A 87 9.05 -13.45 5.69
C SER A 87 9.17 -13.91 7.15
N LYS A 88 8.09 -14.47 7.71
CA LYS A 88 8.11 -15.21 8.98
C LYS A 88 8.57 -16.64 8.76
#